data_AF-A0A954IH72-F1
#
_entry.id   AF-A0A954IH72-F1
#
_cell.length_a   1.000
_cell.length_b   1.000
_cell.length_c   1.000
_cell.angle_alpha   90.00
_cell.angle_beta   90.00
_cell.angle_gamma   90.00
#
_symmetry.space_group_name_H-M   'P 1'
#
loop_
_entity.id
_entity.type
_entity.pdbx_description
1 polymer ?
#
loop_
_entity_poly.entity_id
_entity_poly.type
_entity_poly.pdbx_seq_one_letter_code
_entity_poly.pdbx_strand_id
1 'polypeptide(L)' 'GPLRPDHVPQLEGEDDGEPGYTMLGRLFAYGYIRGLLDATA' A
#
# COMPACT_ATOMS: atom_id res chain seq x y z
N GLY A 1 16.00 -5.44 -6.09
CA GLY A 1 16.00 -5.87 -4.68
C GLY A 1 14.57 -5.99 -4.18
N PRO A 2 14.34 -6.47 -2.95
CA PRO A 2 12.99 -6.53 -2.37
C PRO A 2 12.45 -5.12 -2.08
N LEU A 3 11.16 -4.91 -2.32
CA LEU A 3 10.46 -3.65 -2.11
C LEU A 3 9.14 -3.93 -1.37
N ARG A 4 8.79 -3.08 -0.40
CA ARG A 4 7.49 -3.08 0.27
C ARG A 4 6.95 -1.64 0.34
N PRO A 5 5.62 -1.43 0.35
CA PRO A 5 5.05 -0.19 0.87
C PRO A 5 5.50 0.02 2.31
N ASP A 6 5.88 1.25 2.66
CA ASP A 6 6.35 1.57 4.02
C ASP A 6 5.19 2.05 4.90
N HIS A 7 4.89 3.34 4.87
CA HIS A 7 3.71 3.90 5.53
C HIS A 7 2.60 4.23 4.54
N VAL A 8 1.37 3.99 4.96
CA VAL A 8 0.16 4.20 4.16
C VAL A 8 -0.90 4.99 4.93
N PRO A 9 -1.74 5.80 4.25
CA PRO A 9 -2.88 6.41 4.91
C PRO A 9 -3.89 5.34 5.34
N GLN A 10 -4.60 5.61 6.44
CA GLN A 10 -5.83 4.89 6.77
C GLN A 10 -6.91 5.31 5.78
N LEU A 11 -7.60 4.33 5.21
CA LEU A 11 -8.69 4.55 4.26
C LEU A 11 -10.05 4.39 4.95
N GLU A 12 -11.08 4.94 4.33
CA GLU A 12 -12.46 4.80 4.80
C GLU A 12 -12.87 3.32 4.88
N GLY A 13 -13.51 2.95 5.99
CA GLY A 13 -13.94 1.56 6.25
C GLY A 13 -12.87 0.66 6.86
N GLU A 14 -11.67 1.18 7.17
CA GLU A 14 -10.71 0.49 8.03
C GLU A 14 -11.01 0.74 9.51
N ASP A 15 -10.88 -0.30 10.32
CA ASP A 15 -10.82 -0.14 11.77
C ASP A 15 -9.63 0.76 12.16
N ASP A 16 -9.74 1.45 13.30
CA ASP A 16 -8.66 2.25 13.89
C ASP A 16 -7.51 1.33 14.36
N GLY A 17 -6.71 0.89 13.38
CA GLY A 17 -5.50 0.10 13.56
C GLY A 17 -4.27 0.97 13.78
N GLU A 18 -3.09 0.36 13.69
CA GLU A 18 -1.83 1.11 13.78
C GLU A 18 -1.73 2.14 12.63
N PRO A 19 -1.60 3.44 12.95
CA PRO A 19 -1.46 4.48 11.94
C PRO A 19 -0.26 4.21 11.02
N GLY A 20 -0.43 4.42 9.72
CA GLY A 20 0.63 4.14 8.76
C GLY A 20 0.72 2.69 8.30
N TYR A 21 -0.05 1.77 8.90
CA TYR A 21 0.12 0.33 8.71
C TYR A 21 -1.19 -0.43 8.49
N THR A 22 -2.23 0.28 8.05
CA THR A 22 -3.55 -0.28 7.79
C THR A 22 -3.59 -1.11 6.49
N MET A 23 -4.54 -2.03 6.38
CA MET A 23 -4.53 -3.08 5.36
C MET A 23 -4.97 -2.60 3.97
N LEU A 24 -6.05 -1.83 3.86
CA LEU A 24 -6.53 -1.27 2.60
C LEU A 24 -5.49 -0.31 2.02
N GLY A 25 -4.90 0.56 2.85
CA GLY A 25 -3.79 1.42 2.43
C GLY A 25 -2.61 0.64 1.86
N ARG A 26 -2.21 -0.46 2.52
CA ARG A 26 -1.13 -1.35 2.07
C ARG A 26 -1.47 -2.05 0.76
N LEU A 27 -2.68 -2.57 0.64
CA LEU A 27 -3.14 -3.25 -0.57
C LEU A 27 -3.14 -2.31 -1.78
N PHE A 28 -3.63 -1.09 -1.60
CA PHE A 28 -3.62 -0.06 -2.64
C PHE A 28 -2.19 0.28 -3.07
N ALA A 29 -1.31 0.62 -2.13
CA ALA A 29 0.07 1.01 -2.42
C ALA A 29 0.85 -0.13 -3.11
N TYR A 30 0.63 -1.38 -2.69
CA TYR A 30 1.23 -2.55 -3.31
C TYR A 30 0.79 -2.70 -4.78
N GLY A 31 -0.51 -2.61 -5.05
CA GLY A 31 -1.05 -2.67 -6.41
C GLY A 31 -0.51 -1.55 -7.31
N TYR A 32 -0.40 -0.33 -6.79
CA TYR A 32 0.16 0.79 -7.53
C TYR A 32 1.63 0.57 -7.91
N ILE A 33 2.46 0.14 -6.96
CA ILE A 33 3.86 -0.20 -7.20
C ILE A 33 3.98 -1.30 -8.26
N ARG A 34 3.16 -2.36 -8.17
CA ARG A 34 3.13 -3.43 -9.16
C ARG A 34 2.79 -2.90 -10.55
N GLY A 35 1.77 -2.04 -10.66
CA GLY A 35 1.38 -1.43 -11.92
C GLY A 35 2.49 -0.57 -12.55
N LEU A 36 3.23 0.20 -11.74
CA LEU A 36 4.37 0.99 -12.23
C LEU A 36 5.51 0.09 -12.73
N LEU A 37 5.79 -1.00 -12.03
CA LEU A 37 6.79 -1.98 -12.46
C LEU A 37 6.38 -2.66 -13.77
N ASP A 38 5.14 -3.09 -13.87
CA ASP A 38 4.62 -3.76 -15.06
C ASP A 38 4.56 -2.81 -16.28
N ALA A 39 4.35 -1.50 -16.06
CA ALA A 39 4.32 -0.49 -17.13
C ALA A 39 5.72 -0.08 -17.64
N THR A 40 6.78 -0.39 -16.90
CA THR A 40 8.17 -0.04 -17.23
C THR A 40 9.03 -1.25 -17.61
N ALA A 41 8.45 -2.45 -17.60
CA ALA A 41 9.04 -3.69 -18.08
C ALA A 41 8.94 -3.80 -19.61
#